data_AF-A0A9D8S4P3-F1
#
_entry.id   AF-A0A9D8S4P3-F1
#
_cell.length_a   1.000
_cell.length_b   1.000
_cell.length_c   1.000
_cell.angle_alpha   90.00
_cell.angle_beta   90.00
_cell.angle_gamma   90.00
#
_symmetry.space_group_name_H-M   'P 1'
#
loop_
_entity.id
_entity.type
_entity.pdbx_description
1 polymer ?
#
loop_
_entity_poly.entity_id
_entity_poly.type
_entity_poly.pdbx_seq_one_letter_code
_entity_poly.pdbx_strand_id
1 'polypeptide(L)' 'MARTHKLEMYRNIGIMAHIDAGKTTTTERILFYTGVNHKIGETHDGAATMDWMEQEQ' A
#
# COMPACT_ATOMS: atom_id res chain seq x y z
N MET A 1 3.92 14.28 -23.79
CA MET A 1 2.99 13.14 -23.93
C MET A 1 1.60 13.57 -23.48
N ALA A 2 0.55 13.25 -24.23
CA ALA A 2 -0.84 13.49 -23.80
C ALA A 2 -1.25 12.44 -22.75
N ARG A 3 -2.09 12.82 -21.78
CA ARG A 3 -2.53 11.94 -20.70
C ARG A 3 -3.43 10.83 -21.24
N THR A 4 -3.19 9.58 -20.84
CA THR A 4 -4.01 8.41 -21.24
C THR A 4 -5.30 8.27 -20.42
N HIS A 5 -5.37 8.86 -19.23
CA HIS A 5 -6.52 8.79 -18.33
C HIS A 5 -7.05 10.19 -17.98
N LYS A 6 -8.36 10.26 -17.70
CA LYS A 6 -9.02 11.51 -17.29
C LYS A 6 -8.52 11.97 -15.93
N LEU A 7 -8.33 13.29 -15.75
CA LEU A 7 -7.81 13.85 -14.50
C LEU A 7 -8.71 13.52 -13.29
N GLU A 8 -10.03 13.44 -13.50
CA GLU A 8 -11.03 13.09 -12.49
C GLU A 8 -10.86 11.68 -11.88
N MET A 9 -10.08 10.80 -12.51
CA MET A 9 -9.82 9.44 -12.05
C MET A 9 -8.56 9.32 -11.17
N TYR A 10 -7.69 10.33 -11.14
CA TYR A 10 -6.48 10.29 -10.32
C TYR A 10 -6.80 10.51 -8.84
N ARG A 11 -6.14 9.76 -7.96
CA ARG A 11 -6.22 9.92 -6.50
C ARG A 11 -4.79 9.88 -5.94
N ASN A 12 -4.34 11.02 -5.42
CA ASN A 12 -3.07 11.11 -4.70
C ASN A 12 -3.39 11.03 -3.21
N ILE A 13 -2.99 9.93 -2.56
CA ILE A 13 -3.30 9.67 -1.15
C ILE A 13 -2.02 9.30 -0.39
N GLY A 14 -2.00 9.63 0.90
CA GLY A 14 -0.98 9.20 1.84
C GLY A 14 -1.63 8.73 3.13
N ILE A 15 -1.13 7.65 3.71
CA ILE A 15 -1.62 7.09 4.96
C ILE A 15 -0.62 7.47 6.06
N MET A 16 -1.07 8.27 7.02
CA MET A 16 -0.31 8.64 8.21
C MET A 16 -1.05 8.11 9.43
N ALA A 17 -0.34 7.43 10.31
CA ALA A 17 -0.93 6.87 11.52
C ALA A 17 0.09 6.86 12.65
N HIS A 18 -0.39 6.68 13.87
CA HIS A 18 0.47 6.45 15.03
C HIS A 18 1.30 5.16 14.86
N ILE A 19 2.37 5.00 15.64
CA ILE A 19 3.18 3.77 15.65
C ILE A 19 2.25 2.59 15.97
N ASP A 20 2.42 1.48 15.26
CA ASP A 20 1.63 0.24 15.35
C ASP A 20 0.12 0.37 15.05
N ALA A 21 -0.33 1.47 14.44
CA ALA A 21 -1.74 1.64 14.05
C ALA A 21 -2.13 0.93 12.73
N GLY A 22 -1.23 0.15 12.13
CA GLY A 22 -1.53 -0.63 10.92
C GLY A 22 -1.47 0.16 9.59
N LYS A 23 -0.61 1.20 9.50
CA LYS A 23 -0.35 1.96 8.26
C LYS A 23 0.05 1.05 7.10
N THR A 24 0.99 0.14 7.33
CA THR A 24 1.46 -0.80 6.32
C THR A 24 0.39 -1.84 5.98
N THR A 25 -0.25 -2.45 6.97
CA THR A 25 -1.32 -3.44 6.78
C THR A 25 -2.49 -2.90 5.95
N THR A 26 -2.86 -1.63 6.17
CA THR A 26 -3.90 -0.96 5.39
C THR A 26 -3.48 -0.77 3.94
N THR A 27 -2.21 -0.44 3.69
CA THR A 27 -1.64 -0.28 2.35
C THR A 27 -1.67 -1.61 1.58
N GLU A 28 -1.26 -2.71 2.22
CA GLU A 28 -1.29 -4.05 1.61
C GLU A 28 -2.71 -4.47 1.18
N ARG A 29 -3.72 -4.17 2.00
CA ARG A 29 -5.13 -4.44 1.65
C ARG A 29 -5.59 -3.62 0.45
N ILE A 30 -5.20 -2.35 0.35
CA ILE A 30 -5.51 -1.51 -0.82
C ILE A 30 -4.89 -2.12 -2.09
N LEU A 31 -3.63 -2.57 -2.02
CA LEU A 31 -2.95 -3.19 -3.16
C LEU A 31 -3.57 -4.53 -3.54
N PHE A 32 -4.03 -5.32 -2.57
CA PHE A 32 -4.75 -6.56 -2.82
C PHE A 32 -6.10 -6.31 -3.53
N TYR A 33 -6.92 -5.40 -3.01
CA TYR A 33 -8.24 -5.12 -3.59
C TYR A 33 -8.18 -4.43 -4.94
N THR A 34 -7.12 -3.66 -5.22
CA THR A 34 -6.89 -3.07 -6.54
C THR A 34 -6.31 -4.07 -7.55
N GLY A 35 -5.99 -5.30 -7.11
CA GLY A 35 -5.42 -6.35 -7.94
C GLY A 35 -3.96 -6.11 -8.33
N VAL A 36 -3.27 -5.18 -7.66
CA VAL A 36 -1.83 -4.93 -7.85
C VAL A 36 -1.01 -6.06 -7.21
N ASN A 37 -1.41 -6.49 -6.00
CA ASN A 37 -0.81 -7.64 -5.31
C ASN A 37 -1.79 -8.82 -5.28
N HIS A 38 -1.32 -10.03 -5.59
CA HIS A 38 -2.14 -11.25 -5.60
C HIS A 38 -2.02 -12.11 -4.33
N LYS A 39 -1.30 -11.61 -3.32
CA LYS A 39 -1.12 -12.25 -2.01
C LYS A 39 -1.33 -11.21 -0.93
N ILE A 40 -2.06 -11.57 0.12
CA ILE A 40 -2.19 -10.75 1.34
C ILE A 40 -1.03 -11.14 2.24
N GLY A 41 -0.03 -10.27 2.35
CA GLY A 41 0.99 -10.36 3.40
C GLY A 41 0.56 -9.53 4.60
N GLU A 42 0.72 -10.06 5.81
CA GLU A 42 0.65 -9.25 7.03
C GLU A 42 2.05 -8.82 7.44
N THR A 43 2.18 -7.56 7.88
CA THR A 43 3.44 -7.01 8.42
C THR A 43 3.95 -7.84 9.60
N HIS A 44 3.06 -8.38 10.44
CA HIS A 44 3.43 -9.22 11.58
C HIS A 44 4.13 -10.53 11.20
N ASP A 45 3.94 -11.02 9.97
CA ASP A 45 4.57 -12.24 9.45
C ASP A 45 5.81 -11.94 8.60
N GLY A 46 6.25 -10.67 8.52
CA GLY A 46 7.37 -10.24 7.68
C GLY A 46 7.14 -10.42 6.17
N ALA A 47 5.89 -10.65 5.76
CA ALA A 47 5.50 -10.96 4.39
C ALA A 47 4.88 -9.77 3.64
N ALA A 48 4.80 -8.59 4.29
CA ALA A 48 4.35 -7.37 3.64
C ALA A 48 5.32 -6.98 2.51
N THR A 49 4.78 -6.75 1.32
CA THR A 49 5.57 -6.44 0.12
C THR A 49 6.01 -4.99 0.10
N MET A 50 5.36 -4.13 0.88
CA MET A 50 5.62 -2.69 1.00
C MET A 50 6.72 -2.35 2.01
N ASP A 51 7.04 -3.24 2.95
CA ASP A 51 8.15 -3.05 3.90
C ASP A 51 9.47 -3.41 3.21
N TRP A 52 9.95 -2.54 2.31
CA TRP A 52 11.23 -2.74 1.61
C TRP A 52 12.44 -2.26 2.43
N MET A 53 12.20 -1.45 3.47
CA MET A 53 13.22 -0.96 4.38
C MET A 53 13.40 -1.97 5.50
N GLU A 54 14.64 -2.42 5.74
CA GLU A 54 14.99 -3.38 6.79
C GLU A 54 14.63 -2.88 8.21
N GLN A 55 14.43 -1.57 8.38
CA GLN A 55 13.98 -0.93 9.63
C GLN A 55 12.45 -0.90 9.81
N GLU A 56 11.67 -1.25 8.78
CA GLU A 56 10.21 -1.32 8.83
C GLU A 56 9.68 -2.73 9.12
N GLN A 57 10.57 -3.74 9.18
CA GLN A 57 10.26 -5.12 9.57
C GLN A 57 10.30 -5.34 11.09
#